data_AF-A0AAU3SK77-F1
#
_entry.id   AF-A0AAU3SK77-F1
#
_cell.length_a   1.000
_cell.length_b   1.000
_cell.length_c   1.000
_cell.angle_alpha   90.00
_cell.angle_beta   90.00
_cell.angle_gamma   90.00
#
_symmetry.space_group_name_H-M   'P 1'
#
loop_
_entity.id
_entity.type
_entity.pdbx_description
1 polymer ?
#
loop_
_entity_poly.entity_id
_entity_poly.type
_entity_poly.pdbx_seq_one_letter_code
_entity_poly.pdbx_strand_id
1 'polypeptide(L)'
;MTQANDRDHDRLATQVRARRAELGLSRAALAERAGVSKGTCHRLEEGQPIRDINYAKIDAALGWAPGSCASIRDGGAPTPALGAEGLSLVKVPIDEEGIGDAFMIIAVKGSDLPASKIRAMRDDLIEELKQRGML
;
A
#
# COMPACT_ATOMS: atom_id res chain seq x y z
N MET A 1 10.33 8.73 27.07
CA MET A 1 9.91 8.71 25.65
C MET A 1 10.74 7.75 24.79
N THR A 2 12.01 7.49 25.08
CA THR A 2 12.89 6.61 24.27
C THR A 2 12.40 5.15 24.14
N GLN A 3 11.88 4.54 25.21
CA GLN A 3 11.41 3.15 25.18
C GLN A 3 10.24 2.86 24.23
N ALA A 4 9.40 3.86 23.91
CA ALA A 4 8.27 3.66 23.01
C ALA A 4 8.75 3.54 21.55
N ASN A 5 9.60 4.47 21.12
CA ASN A 5 10.20 4.45 19.79
C ASN A 5 11.04 3.19 19.53
N ASP A 6 11.78 2.71 20.54
CA ASP A 6 12.57 1.48 20.41
C ASP A 6 11.65 0.27 20.16
N ARG A 7 10.54 0.15 20.90
CA ARG A 7 9.54 -0.92 20.69
C ARG A 7 8.86 -0.84 19.32
N ASP A 8 8.61 0.36 18.82
CA ASP A 8 7.96 0.56 17.52
C ASP A 8 8.87 0.11 16.38
N HIS A 9 10.17 0.42 16.47
CA HIS A 9 11.14 -0.06 15.50
C HIS A 9 11.43 -1.56 15.63
N ASP A 10 11.44 -2.13 16.83
CA ASP A 10 11.58 -3.58 17.04
C ASP A 10 10.41 -4.36 16.44
N ARG A 11 9.20 -3.81 16.54
CA ARG A 11 8.00 -4.39 15.91
C ARG A 11 8.14 -4.39 14.38
N LEU A 12 8.55 -3.26 13.81
CA LEU A 12 8.80 -3.15 12.38
C LEU A 12 9.88 -4.14 11.92
N ALA A 13 11.01 -4.18 12.63
CA ALA A 13 12.11 -5.10 12.37
C ALA A 13 11.64 -6.56 12.34
N THR A 14 10.81 -6.96 13.29
CA THR A 14 10.25 -8.32 13.37
C THR A 14 9.38 -8.65 12.16
N GLN A 15 8.45 -7.76 11.80
CA GLN A 15 7.57 -7.95 10.64
C GLN A 15 8.34 -7.97 9.32
N VAL A 16 9.33 -7.09 9.14
CA VAL A 16 10.19 -7.06 7.96
C VAL A 16 10.98 -8.36 7.81
N ARG A 17 11.58 -8.86 8.91
CA ARG A 17 12.32 -10.14 8.89
C ARG A 17 11.41 -11.30 8.49
N ALA A 18 10.22 -11.38 9.09
CA ALA A 18 9.23 -12.42 8.80
C ALA A 18 8.82 -12.37 7.32
N ARG A 19 8.40 -11.20 6.82
CA ARG A 19 8.00 -11.03 5.43
C ARG A 19 9.13 -11.32 4.44
N ARG A 20 10.34 -10.87 4.74
CA ARG A 20 11.51 -11.15 3.91
C ARG A 20 11.76 -12.67 3.81
N ALA A 21 11.61 -13.40 4.93
CA ALA A 21 11.74 -14.85 4.95
C ALA A 21 10.62 -15.56 4.17
N GLU A 22 9.37 -15.11 4.28
CA GLU A 22 8.25 -15.61 3.47
C GLU A 22 8.52 -15.46 1.96
N LEU A 23 9.15 -14.36 1.56
CA LEU A 23 9.54 -14.11 0.18
C LEU A 23 10.83 -14.82 -0.25
N GLY A 24 11.48 -15.59 0.63
CA GLY A 24 12.74 -16.27 0.35
C GLY A 24 13.92 -15.33 0.10
N LEU A 25 13.85 -14.07 0.53
CA LEU A 25 14.85 -13.06 0.23
C LEU A 25 15.97 -13.04 1.27
N SER A 26 17.21 -12.90 0.82
CA SER A 26 18.31 -12.50 1.70
C SER A 26 18.25 -11.00 2.00
N ARG A 27 18.93 -10.53 3.05
CA ARG A 27 19.06 -9.08 3.34
C ARG A 27 19.64 -8.30 2.16
N ALA A 28 20.60 -8.90 1.45
CA ALA A 28 21.21 -8.29 0.27
C ALA A 28 20.21 -8.22 -0.90
N ALA A 29 19.43 -9.27 -1.12
CA ALA A 29 18.40 -9.30 -2.15
C ALA A 29 17.27 -8.29 -1.86
N LEU A 30 16.88 -8.12 -0.59
CA LEU A 30 15.93 -7.06 -0.20
C LEU A 30 16.50 -5.67 -0.49
N ALA A 31 17.76 -5.42 -0.14
CA ALA A 31 18.41 -4.15 -0.38
C ALA A 31 18.50 -3.80 -1.86
N GLU A 32 18.87 -4.79 -2.69
CA GLU A 32 18.89 -4.68 -4.15
C GLU A 32 17.50 -4.39 -4.70
N ARG A 33 16.49 -5.18 -4.30
CA ARG A 33 15.10 -5.00 -4.74
C ARG A 33 14.52 -3.63 -4.36
N ALA A 34 14.90 -3.11 -3.19
CA ALA A 34 14.47 -1.80 -2.71
C ALA A 34 15.30 -0.63 -3.27
N GLY A 35 16.42 -0.89 -3.96
CA GLY A 35 17.34 0.17 -4.39
C GLY A 35 17.90 0.98 -3.22
N VAL A 36 18.29 0.29 -2.14
CA VAL A 36 18.94 0.86 -0.95
C VAL A 36 20.24 0.13 -0.63
N SER A 37 21.07 0.69 0.27
CA SER A 37 22.29 0.01 0.69
C SER A 37 21.99 -1.20 1.58
N LYS A 38 22.88 -2.21 1.57
CA LYS A 38 22.82 -3.35 2.52
C LYS A 38 22.80 -2.88 3.98
N GLY A 39 23.52 -1.81 4.29
CA GLY A 39 23.54 -1.20 5.62
C GLY A 39 22.19 -0.63 6.05
N THR A 40 21.41 -0.07 5.13
CA THR A 40 20.04 0.38 5.40
C THR A 40 19.13 -0.79 5.78
N CYS A 41 19.18 -1.89 5.02
CA CYS A 41 18.39 -3.09 5.36
C CYS A 41 18.85 -3.71 6.69
N HIS A 42 20.16 -3.72 6.97
CA HIS A 42 20.67 -4.19 8.25
C HIS A 42 20.13 -3.34 9.41
N ARG A 43 20.25 -2.01 9.33
CA ARG A 43 19.72 -1.09 10.36
C ARG A 43 18.22 -1.28 10.58
N LEU A 44 17.45 -1.34 9.49
CA LEU A 44 16.01 -1.57 9.54
C LEU A 44 15.68 -2.86 10.30
N GLU A 45 16.35 -3.95 9.95
CA GLU A 45 16.13 -5.22 10.61
C GLU A 45 16.64 -5.22 12.04
N GLU A 46 17.63 -4.44 12.43
CA GLU A 46 18.08 -4.32 13.83
C GLU A 46 17.25 -3.31 14.65
N GLY A 47 16.07 -2.88 14.17
CA GLY A 47 15.21 -1.95 14.90
C GLY A 47 15.77 -0.53 14.96
N GLN A 48 16.70 -0.18 14.06
CA GLN A 48 17.26 1.16 14.02
C GLN A 48 16.52 2.04 12.99
N PRO A 49 16.30 3.32 13.30
CA PRO A 49 15.65 4.23 12.36
C PRO A 49 16.49 4.42 11.09
N ILE A 50 15.80 4.48 9.96
CA ILE A 50 16.34 4.84 8.64
C ILE A 50 15.64 6.10 8.12
N ARG A 51 16.12 6.66 7.00
CA ARG A 51 15.48 7.81 6.34
C ARG A 51 14.09 7.44 5.83
N ASP A 52 13.15 8.37 5.90
CA ASP A 52 11.74 8.10 5.57
C ASP A 52 11.52 7.58 4.15
N ILE A 53 12.24 8.13 3.17
CA ILE A 53 12.20 7.66 1.78
C ILE A 53 12.55 6.17 1.63
N ASN A 54 13.38 5.63 2.54
CA ASN A 54 13.75 4.23 2.49
C ASN A 54 12.65 3.32 3.04
N TYR A 55 11.78 3.77 3.94
CA TYR A 55 10.61 2.96 4.36
C TYR A 55 9.67 2.73 3.17
N ALA A 56 9.37 3.78 2.39
CA ALA A 56 8.52 3.65 1.20
C ALA A 56 9.11 2.70 0.14
N LYS A 57 10.43 2.75 -0.07
CA LYS A 57 11.14 1.81 -0.95
C LYS A 57 11.07 0.36 -0.44
N ILE A 58 11.16 0.17 0.87
CA ILE A 58 11.06 -1.14 1.50
C ILE A 58 9.64 -1.69 1.44
N ASP A 59 8.61 -0.85 1.64
CA ASP A 59 7.21 -1.23 1.45
C ASP A 59 7.02 -1.85 0.06
N ALA A 60 7.44 -1.15 -0.99
CA ALA A 60 7.37 -1.64 -2.35
C ALA A 60 8.14 -2.96 -2.55
N ALA A 61 9.36 -3.07 -2.02
CA ALA A 61 10.19 -4.26 -2.16
C ALA A 61 9.64 -5.49 -1.42
N LEU A 62 8.85 -5.31 -0.37
CA LEU A 62 8.18 -6.38 0.37
C LEU A 62 6.78 -6.72 -0.17
N GLY A 63 6.34 -6.04 -1.24
CA GLY A 63 5.00 -6.19 -1.81
C GLY A 63 3.92 -5.64 -0.89
N TRP A 64 4.22 -4.57 -0.15
CA TRP A 64 3.30 -3.84 0.69
C TRP A 64 2.90 -2.51 0.04
N ALA A 65 1.71 -2.02 0.39
CA ALA A 65 1.26 -0.71 0.01
C ALA A 65 2.14 0.35 0.71
N PRO A 66 2.42 1.50 0.06
CA PRO A 66 3.15 2.60 0.67
C PRO A 66 2.55 3.01 2.02
N GLY A 67 3.39 3.16 3.05
CA GLY A 67 2.97 3.52 4.40
C GLY A 67 2.82 2.32 5.35
N SER A 68 2.94 1.08 4.86
CA SER A 68 2.82 -0.12 5.69
C SER A 68 3.87 -0.18 6.81
N CYS A 69 5.12 0.21 6.52
CA CYS A 69 6.16 0.35 7.55
C CYS A 69 5.76 1.34 8.67
N ALA A 70 5.07 2.43 8.33
CA ALA A 70 4.58 3.39 9.32
C ALA A 70 3.43 2.78 10.13
N SER A 71 2.46 2.15 9.47
CA SER A 71 1.35 1.46 10.15
C SER A 71 1.85 0.41 11.15
N ILE A 72 2.90 -0.35 10.82
CA ILE A 72 3.49 -1.31 11.77
C ILE A 72 4.10 -0.60 12.98
N ARG A 73 4.84 0.49 12.77
CA ARG A 73 5.42 1.27 13.88
C ARG A 73 4.35 1.84 14.81
N ASP A 74 3.24 2.30 14.24
CA ASP A 74 2.07 2.79 14.99
C ASP A 74 1.26 1.65 15.65
N GLY A 75 1.69 0.40 15.44
CA GLY A 75 1.15 -0.79 16.06
C GLY A 75 0.04 -1.51 15.31
N GLY A 76 -0.23 -1.08 14.08
CA GLY A 76 -1.07 -1.78 13.12
C GLY A 76 -0.35 -2.89 12.36
N ALA A 77 -0.93 -3.28 11.22
CA ALA A 77 -0.44 -4.34 10.34
C ALA A 77 -0.03 -3.77 8.97
N PRO A 78 0.86 -4.45 8.21
CA PRO A 78 1.14 -4.06 6.85
C PRO A 78 -0.07 -4.30 5.94
N THR A 79 -0.26 -3.42 4.96
CA THR A 79 -1.26 -3.60 3.92
C THR A 79 -0.57 -4.22 2.71
N PRO A 80 -1.00 -5.38 2.20
CA PRO A 80 -0.47 -5.91 0.93
C PRO A 80 -0.63 -4.87 -0.18
N ALA A 81 0.38 -4.73 -1.05
CA ALA A 81 0.19 -3.95 -2.26
C ALA A 81 -0.93 -4.62 -3.07
N LEU A 82 -1.87 -3.82 -3.59
CA LEU A 82 -2.80 -4.30 -4.60
C LEU A 82 -2.02 -4.71 -5.84
N GLY A 83 -1.63 -5.97 -5.91
CA GLY A 83 -1.20 -6.61 -7.13
C GLY A 83 -2.44 -6.92 -7.98
N ALA A 84 -2.30 -6.84 -9.30
CA ALA A 84 -3.28 -7.41 -10.22
C ALA A 84 -3.53 -8.91 -9.93
N GLU A 85 -2.57 -9.58 -9.31
CA GLU A 85 -2.66 -10.95 -8.82
C GLU A 85 -3.23 -10.97 -7.39
N GLY A 86 -4.55 -11.16 -7.30
CA GLY A 86 -5.29 -11.13 -6.02
C GLY A 86 -6.67 -10.50 -6.18
N LEU A 87 -6.87 -9.73 -7.25
CA LEU A 87 -8.21 -9.38 -7.73
C LEU A 87 -8.81 -10.62 -8.40
N SER A 88 -9.47 -11.46 -7.61
CA SER A 88 -10.60 -12.21 -8.16
C SER A 88 -11.66 -11.19 -8.50
N LEU A 89 -11.66 -10.72 -9.76
CA LEU A 89 -12.79 -10.00 -10.32
C LEU A 89 -14.00 -10.95 -10.30
N VAL A 90 -14.72 -10.96 -9.19
CA VAL A 90 -16.10 -11.41 -9.20
C VAL A 90 -16.81 -10.36 -10.04
N LYS A 91 -17.23 -10.73 -11.26
CA LYS A 91 -18.20 -9.94 -12.02
C LYS A 91 -19.49 -9.95 -11.20
N VAL A 92 -19.60 -9.01 -10.27
CA VAL A 92 -20.89 -8.64 -9.70
C VAL A 92 -21.61 -7.92 -10.82
N PRO A 93 -22.87 -8.29 -11.15
CA PRO A 93 -23.70 -7.48 -12.02
C PRO A 93 -24.04 -6.21 -11.24
N ILE A 94 -23.13 -5.24 -11.29
CA ILE A 94 -23.38 -3.88 -10.84
C ILE A 94 -23.88 -3.16 -12.08
N ASP A 95 -25.10 -2.66 -12.03
CA ASP A 95 -25.64 -1.79 -13.05
C ASP A 95 -24.92 -0.42 -13.03
N GLU A 96 -25.17 0.39 -14.05
CA GLU A 96 -24.58 1.73 -14.14
C GLU A 96 -24.87 2.58 -12.90
N GLU A 97 -26.04 2.39 -12.30
CA GLU A 97 -26.47 3.08 -11.08
C GLU A 97 -25.62 2.66 -9.87
N GLY A 98 -25.42 1.36 -9.65
CA GLY A 98 -24.58 0.87 -8.56
C GLY A 98 -23.11 1.26 -8.70
N ILE A 99 -22.59 1.41 -9.93
CA ILE A 99 -21.22 1.92 -10.16
C ILE A 99 -21.13 3.40 -9.82
N GLY A 100 -22.14 4.18 -10.21
CA GLY A 100 -22.23 5.60 -9.86
C GLY A 100 -22.21 5.82 -8.34
N ASP A 101 -22.98 5.03 -7.60
CA ASP A 101 -23.06 5.13 -6.14
C ASP A 101 -21.74 4.76 -5.45
N ALA A 102 -21.10 3.67 -5.88
CA ALA A 102 -19.81 3.25 -5.35
C ALA A 102 -18.73 4.32 -5.57
N PHE A 103 -18.71 4.94 -6.76
CA PHE A 103 -17.79 6.02 -7.08
C PHE A 103 -18.01 7.25 -6.19
N MET A 104 -19.28 7.66 -5.98
CA MET A 104 -19.62 8.79 -5.12
C MET A 104 -19.19 8.56 -3.66
N ILE A 105 -19.36 7.35 -3.13
CA ILE A 105 -18.92 7.00 -1.77
C ILE A 105 -17.41 7.18 -1.60
N ILE A 106 -16.61 6.80 -2.60
CA ILE A 106 -15.14 6.94 -2.58
C ILE A 106 -14.73 8.41 -2.75
N ALA A 107 -15.29 9.10 -3.73
CA ALA A 107 -14.91 10.47 -4.08
C ALA A 107 -15.20 11.47 -2.94
N VAL A 108 -16.35 11.34 -2.28
CA VAL A 108 -16.75 12.22 -1.17
C VAL A 108 -15.89 11.99 0.08
N LYS A 109 -15.43 10.76 0.34
CA LYS A 109 -14.60 10.45 1.51
C LYS A 109 -13.14 10.90 1.38
N GLY A 110 -12.70 11.28 0.18
CA GLY A 110 -11.27 11.50 -0.10
C GLY A 110 -10.90 12.84 -0.75
N SER A 111 -11.83 13.74 -1.06
CA SER A 111 -11.50 14.94 -1.84
C SER A 111 -12.26 16.22 -1.45
N ASP A 112 -11.58 17.37 -1.53
CA ASP A 112 -12.15 18.72 -1.47
C ASP A 112 -12.63 19.18 -2.87
N LEU A 113 -13.09 18.23 -3.69
CA LEU A 113 -13.50 18.51 -5.07
C LEU A 113 -14.91 19.10 -5.08
N PRO A 114 -15.17 20.12 -5.93
CA PRO A 114 -16.54 20.59 -6.16
C PRO A 114 -17.44 19.45 -6.66
N ALA A 115 -18.68 19.41 -6.19
CA ALA A 115 -19.64 18.37 -6.57
C ALA A 115 -19.85 18.25 -8.09
N SER A 116 -19.70 19.35 -8.84
CA SER A 116 -19.75 19.34 -10.31
C SER A 116 -18.59 18.55 -10.93
N LYS A 117 -17.39 18.65 -10.36
CA LYS A 117 -16.21 17.91 -10.85
C LYS A 117 -16.30 16.43 -10.52
N ILE A 118 -16.83 16.08 -9.35
CA ILE A 118 -17.10 14.69 -8.95
C ILE A 118 -18.08 14.03 -9.93
N ARG A 119 -19.17 14.72 -10.29
CA ARG A 119 -20.15 14.21 -11.28
C ARG A 119 -19.52 14.00 -12.65
N ALA A 120 -18.73 14.95 -13.15
CA ALA A 120 -18.04 14.79 -14.43
C ALA A 120 -17.11 13.57 -14.44
N MET A 121 -16.35 13.36 -13.37
CA MET A 121 -15.46 12.19 -13.26
C MET A 121 -16.23 10.86 -13.20
N ARG A 122 -17.40 10.83 -12.55
CA ARG A 122 -18.30 9.66 -12.56
C ARG A 122 -18.73 9.33 -13.99
N ASP A 123 -19.16 10.35 -14.74
CA ASP A 123 -19.66 10.17 -16.10
C ASP A 123 -18.55 9.67 -17.05
N ASP A 124 -17.35 10.26 -16.95
CA ASP A 124 -16.17 9.82 -17.70
C ASP A 124 -15.81 8.35 -17.41
N LEU A 125 -15.90 7.93 -16.13
CA LEU A 125 -15.62 6.55 -15.72
C LEU A 125 -16.64 5.57 -16.29
N ILE A 126 -17.95 5.89 -16.21
CA ILE A 126 -19.01 5.02 -16.74
C ILE A 126 -18.80 4.82 -18.25
N GLU A 127 -18.49 5.90 -18.97
CA GLU A 127 -18.23 5.84 -20.41
C GLU A 127 -16.99 4.99 -20.74
N GLU A 128 -15.91 5.12 -19.98
CA GLU A 128 -14.71 4.29 -20.15
C GLU A 128 -14.98 2.80 -19.92
N LEU A 129 -15.81 2.46 -18.93
CA LEU A 129 -16.17 1.07 -18.64
C LEU A 129 -17.03 0.45 -19.75
N LYS A 130 -17.96 1.23 -20.34
CA LYS A 130 -18.71 0.82 -21.54
C LYS A 130 -17.78 0.55 -22.71
N GLN A 131 -16.83 1.44 -22.97
CA GLN A 131 -15.87 1.29 -24.08
C GLN A 131 -15.00 0.04 -23.93
N ARG A 132 -14.73 -0.40 -22.70
CA ARG A 132 -13.95 -1.60 -22.41
C ARG A 132 -14.79 -2.89 -22.32
N GLY A 133 -16.12 -2.81 -22.55
CA GLY A 133 -17.04 -3.95 -22.46
C GLY A 133 -17.18 -4.51 -21.04
N MET A 134 -16.98 -3.65 -20.03
CA MET A 134 -17.11 -3.99 -18.62
C MET A 134 -18.52 -3.70 -18.08
N LEU A 135 -19.30 -2.95 -18.85
CA LEU A 135 -20.73 -2.66 -18.68
C LEU A 135 -21.46 -2.92 -19.99
#